data_AF-A0A7C5IRI8-F1
#
_entry.id   AF-A0A7C5IRI8-F1
#
_cell.length_a   1.000
_cell.length_b   1.000
_cell.length_c   1.000
_cell.angle_alpha   90.00
_cell.angle_beta   90.00
_cell.angle_gamma   90.00
#
_symmetry.space_group_name_H-M   'P 1'
#
loop_
_entity.id
_entity.type
_entity.pdbx_description
1 polymer ?
#
loop_
_entity_poly.entity_id
_entity_poly.type
_entity_poly.pdbx_seq_one_letter_code
_entity_poly.pdbx_strand_id
1 'polypeptide(L)' 'MVFREIDKLPPNCREIFLMSRIEGLSHKEISGFLDISAKTVENQVGIALRKIRNGVKD' A
#
# COMPACT_ATOMS: atom_id res chain seq x y z
N MET A 1 7.10 2.62 -15.60
CA MET A 1 8.03 2.95 -14.48
C MET A 1 7.24 2.85 -13.19
N VAL A 2 7.40 1.77 -12.41
CA VAL A 2 6.51 1.42 -11.29
C VAL A 2 6.40 2.53 -10.22
N PHE A 3 7.49 3.26 -9.98
CA PHE A 3 7.53 4.37 -9.01
C PHE A 3 6.55 5.51 -9.33
N ARG A 4 6.29 5.80 -10.62
CA ARG A 4 5.32 6.86 -10.99
C ARG A 4 3.89 6.51 -10.61
N GLU A 5 3.54 5.22 -10.59
CA GLU A 5 2.21 4.78 -10.19
C GLU A 5 2.06 4.74 -8.66
N ILE A 6 3.17 4.53 -7.94
CA ILE A 6 3.21 4.64 -6.48
C ILE A 6 2.98 6.10 -6.04
N ASP A 7 3.52 7.08 -6.77
CA ASP A 7 3.30 8.50 -6.48
C ASP A 7 1.86 8.97 -6.74
N LYS A 8 1.13 8.27 -7.62
CA LYS A 8 -0.31 8.50 -7.87
C LYS A 8 -1.22 7.85 -6.83
N LEU A 9 -0.67 7.04 -5.91
CA LEU A 9 -1.45 6.46 -4.83
C LEU A 9 -1.84 7.52 -3.81
N PRO A 10 -3.03 7.40 -3.19
CA PRO A 10 -3.36 8.17 -2.01
C PRO A 10 -2.28 7.97 -0.93
N PRO A 11 -1.95 9.01 -0.15
CA PRO A 11 -0.85 8.97 0.82
C PRO A 11 -0.93 7.77 1.75
N ASN A 12 -2.12 7.45 2.26
CA ASN A 12 -2.33 6.30 3.17
C ASN A 12 -2.09 4.95 2.47
N CYS A 13 -2.49 4.80 1.21
CA CYS A 13 -2.22 3.58 0.44
C CYS A 13 -0.73 3.43 0.14
N ARG A 14 -0.08 4.55 -0.19
CA ARG A 14 1.34 4.60 -0.51
C ARG A 14 2.18 4.20 0.70
N GLU A 15 1.88 4.79 1.85
CA GLU A 15 2.57 4.53 3.11
C GLU A 15 2.44 3.06 3.51
N ILE A 16 1.22 2.52 3.53
CA ILE A 16 0.98 1.09 3.81
C ILE A 16 1.73 0.17 2.83
N PHE A 17 1.74 0.51 1.54
CA PHE A 17 2.45 -0.27 0.54
C PHE A 17 3.97 -0.22 0.73
N LEU A 18 4.53 0.95 1.07
CA LEU A 18 5.96 1.12 1.37
C LEU A 18 6.35 0.35 2.63
N MET A 19 5.59 0.47 3.72
CA MET A 19 5.86 -0.28 4.96
C MET A 19 5.83 -1.80 4.72
N SER A 20 4.87 -2.28 3.91
CA SER A 20 4.79 -3.70 3.59
C SER A 20 5.90 -4.19 2.65
N ARG A 21 6.28 -3.40 1.63
CA ARG A 21 7.22 -3.85 0.58
C ARG A 21 8.66 -3.44 0.79
N ILE A 22 8.90 -2.26 1.35
CA ILE A 22 10.25 -1.72 1.61
C ILE A 22 10.70 -2.11 3.00
N GLU A 23 9.85 -1.91 4.01
CA GLU A 23 10.21 -2.22 5.40
C GLU A 23 9.94 -3.68 5.77
N GLY A 24 9.18 -4.42 4.94
CA GLY A 24 8.89 -5.83 5.17
C GLY A 24 7.93 -6.08 6.35
N LEU A 25 7.23 -5.05 6.81
CA LEU A 25 6.31 -5.15 7.94
C LEU A 25 5.08 -5.98 7.58
N SER A 26 4.62 -6.78 8.53
CA SER A 26 3.37 -7.52 8.41
C SER A 26 2.16 -6.58 8.50
N HIS A 27 1.02 -7.00 7.95
CA HIS A 27 -0.22 -6.22 8.05
C HIS A 27 -0.62 -5.92 9.50
N LYS A 28 -0.28 -6.81 10.44
CA LYS A 28 -0.52 -6.59 11.88
C LYS A 28 0.36 -5.48 12.44
N GLU A 29 1.64 -5.46 12.11
CA GLU A 29 2.56 -4.41 12.56
C GLU A 29 2.13 -3.06 12.00
N ILE A 30 1.86 -2.98 10.70
CA ILE A 30 1.36 -1.77 10.03
C ILE A 30 0.06 -1.28 10.68
N SER A 31 -0.85 -2.20 11.01
CA SER A 31 -2.10 -1.87 11.68
C SER A 31 -1.88 -1.25 13.06
N GLY A 32 -0.86 -1.71 13.80
CA GLY A 32 -0.46 -1.15 15.08
C GLY A 32 0.25 0.21 14.95
N PHE A 33 1.08 0.39 13.92
CA PHE A 33 1.74 1.67 13.66
C PHE A 33 0.78 2.78 13.27
N LEU A 34 -0.23 2.45 12.46
CA LEU A 34 -1.20 3.42 11.93
C LEU A 34 -2.48 3.53 12.76
N ASP A 35 -2.61 2.76 13.84
CA ASP A 35 -3.80 2.67 14.70
C ASP A 35 -5.09 2.41 13.89
N ILE A 36 -5.02 1.47 12.95
CA ILE A 36 -6.13 1.04 12.10
C ILE A 36 -6.32 -0.48 12.21
N SER A 37 -7.44 -1.00 11.72
CA SER A 37 -7.63 -2.45 11.68
C SER A 37 -6.70 -3.12 10.65
N ALA A 38 -6.21 -4.32 10.94
CA ALA A 38 -5.46 -5.12 9.97
C ALA A 38 -6.25 -5.39 8.66
N LYS A 39 -7.59 -5.42 8.77
CA LYS A 39 -8.49 -5.52 7.60
C LYS A 39 -8.46 -4.26 6.75
N THR A 40 -8.34 -3.09 7.37
CA THR A 40 -8.11 -1.81 6.66
C THR A 40 -6.79 -1.86 5.92
N VAL A 41 -5.71 -2.34 6.56
CA VAL A 41 -4.39 -2.50 5.92
C VAL A 41 -4.48 -3.40 4.69
N GLU A 42 -5.09 -4.59 4.84
CA GLU A 42 -5.27 -5.53 3.73
C GLU A 42 -6.04 -4.91 2.55
N ASN A 43 -7.14 -4.21 2.84
CA ASN A 43 -7.93 -3.49 1.82
C ASN A 43 -7.09 -2.41 1.12
N GLN A 44 -6.31 -1.62 1.87
CA GLN A 44 -5.47 -0.56 1.31
C GLN A 44 -4.33 -1.12 0.44
N VAL A 45 -3.68 -2.21 0.86
CA VAL A 45 -2.68 -2.93 0.05
C VAL A 45 -3.32 -3.45 -1.25
N GLY A 46 -4.51 -4.05 -1.18
CA GLY A 46 -5.24 -4.52 -2.35
C GLY A 46 -5.59 -3.40 -3.34
N ILE A 47 -6.05 -2.25 -2.83
CA ILE A 47 -6.32 -1.06 -3.66
C ILE A 47 -5.03 -0.54 -4.29
N ALA A 48 -3.94 -0.44 -3.53
CA ALA A 48 -2.64 0.00 -4.02
C ALA A 48 -2.14 -0.89 -5.16
N LEU A 49 -2.16 -2.22 -4.97
CA LEU A 49 -1.77 -3.20 -5.99
C LEU A 49 -2.63 -3.11 -7.24
N ARG A 50 -3.95 -2.96 -7.10
CA ARG A 50 -4.86 -2.82 -8.23
C ARG A 50 -4.59 -1.54 -9.02
N LYS A 51 -4.35 -0.41 -8.34
CA LYS A 51 -3.99 0.86 -8.99
C LYS A 51 -2.65 0.75 -9.72
N ILE A 52 -1.61 0.24 -9.07
CA ILE A 52 -0.29 0.03 -9.69
C ILE A 52 -0.43 -0.88 -10.91
N ARG A 53 -1.16 -2.01 -10.79
CA ARG A 53 -1.36 -2.94 -11.92
C ARG A 53 -2.09 -2.29 -13.08
N ASN A 54 -3.08 -1.45 -12.82
CA ASN A 54 -3.82 -0.76 -13.88
C ASN A 54 -2.97 0.32 -14.56
N GLY A 55 -2.17 1.07 -13.81
CA GLY A 55 -1.30 2.11 -14.36
C GLY A 55 -0.03 1.59 -15.05
N VAL A 56 0.36 0.33 -14.80
CA VAL A 56 1.47 -0.36 -15.50
C VAL A 56 0.98 -1.06 -16.78
N LYS A 57 -0.33 -1.17 -16.99
CA LYS A 57 -0.92 -1.83 -18.17
C LYS A 57 -1.11 -0.91 -19.38
N ASP A 58 -0.66 0.34 -19.32
CA ASP A 58 -0.56 1.29 -20.43
C ASP A 58 0.88 1.39 -20.95
#